data_AF-A0AAW2NY43-F1
#
_entry.id   AF-A0AAW2NY43-F1
#
_cell.length_a   1.000
_cell.length_b   1.000
_cell.length_c   1.000
_cell.angle_alpha   90.00
_cell.angle_beta   90.00
_cell.angle_gamma   90.00
#
_symmetry.space_group_name_H-M   'P 1'
#
loop_
_entity.id
_entity.type
_entity.pdbx_description
1 polymer ?
#
loop_
_entity_poly.entity_id
_entity_poly.type
_entity_poly.pdbx_seq_one_letter_code
_entity_poly.pdbx_strand_id
1 'polypeptide(L)'
;MSESPELELQSRLGGGGGGGGDGEGERDEIKVDETNAETRNKSVEDRDGDGEGNGGSFCPFFRRVPLNEAVEELFALGKVACPVALTTLLYFSKTIISMLFLGHMDKAELAGGSLAVGFANVTGFSVMKGLCTGMDPICCQAFGARRWPVLSQTYIKTVILLLIATIPMALLWLNVEPVFHRLGQDRVISKIAKSYLVISLPELLTHANLIPLRTFLRTQGLNSPNTIIATCVSALHLPITYFLVTYLNLRVKGIALSSVIYSLNMNIGLWIYLIFSKAAIKPWVGATLGSIIHGWKPLLGLALPSVCQVCLEWWWYEIILFLSGLLPNPESCVAAMGILIQTTGTVYVFPFSLGLSISQRVGHELGAAHPARAQLAAMIGILIAVGYGISVFGLSVVLRYLWGKLYTTETQVLDLISSVLPIVGLAEIGNAPQTAACGGLTGSARPKVGVRINIAAFYLVGLPCSAVFAFKLKQGFQGLWMGLVAAQAACMSMMLYTLARTDWKHEAKRAEELTTAVGKRMIPLELTWLLDQTLILINY
;
A
#
# COMPACT_ATOMS: atom_id res chain seq x y z
N MET A 1 45.70 16.36 38.58
CA MET A 1 45.55 16.51 40.03
C MET A 1 44.14 17.04 40.25
N SER A 2 43.14 16.18 40.49
CA SER A 2 42.80 15.60 41.81
C SER A 2 42.57 16.75 42.79
N GLU A 3 41.36 17.07 43.26
CA GLU A 3 40.42 16.24 44.03
C GLU A 3 39.08 17.00 44.19
N SER A 4 37.98 16.25 44.29
CA SER A 4 36.74 16.66 44.99
C SER A 4 36.96 16.51 46.51
N PRO A 5 36.15 17.08 47.44
CA PRO A 5 34.79 16.55 47.69
C PRO A 5 33.74 17.53 48.29
N GLU A 6 32.57 16.93 48.47
CA GLU A 6 31.25 17.30 49.00
C GLU A 6 31.17 18.09 50.32
N LEU A 7 30.03 18.78 50.55
CA LEU A 7 29.44 19.03 51.88
C LEU A 7 27.92 19.32 51.82
N GLU A 8 27.16 18.43 52.49
CA GLU A 8 25.92 18.54 53.30
C GLU A 8 24.86 19.63 52.98
N LEU A 9 23.60 19.32 52.64
CA LEU A 9 22.47 18.74 53.39
C LEU A 9 21.85 19.59 54.54
N GLN A 10 20.68 20.17 54.21
CA GLN A 10 19.49 20.43 55.03
C GLN A 10 19.54 21.38 56.25
N SER A 11 18.79 22.49 56.13
CA SER A 11 17.93 22.98 57.21
C SER A 11 16.49 23.13 56.72
N ARG A 12 15.60 22.41 57.41
CA ARG A 12 14.14 22.52 57.33
C ARG A 12 13.65 23.55 58.36
N LEU A 13 12.37 23.92 58.19
CA LEU A 13 11.44 24.52 59.16
C LEU A 13 11.51 26.05 59.19
N GLY A 14 10.44 26.82 59.03
CA GLY A 14 9.02 26.52 58.99
C GLY A 14 8.25 27.76 59.47
N GLY A 15 7.06 27.99 58.92
CA GLY A 15 6.13 29.07 59.32
C GLY A 15 5.75 29.92 58.12
N GLY A 16 4.49 30.10 57.73
CA GLY A 16 3.22 29.83 58.39
C GLY A 16 2.35 31.09 58.26
N GLY A 17 1.27 31.00 57.48
CA GLY A 17 0.07 31.85 57.65
C GLY A 17 -0.17 32.99 56.64
N GLY A 18 -1.06 32.71 55.68
CA GLY A 18 -2.31 33.47 55.49
C GLY A 18 -2.33 34.73 54.60
N GLY A 19 -3.10 34.64 53.51
CA GLY A 19 -3.97 35.75 53.07
C GLY A 19 -3.88 36.20 51.61
N GLY A 20 -4.84 35.72 50.78
CA GLY A 20 -5.61 36.59 49.86
C GLY A 20 -5.11 36.81 48.43
N GLY A 21 -5.89 36.30 47.46
CA GLY A 21 -6.39 37.10 46.33
C GLY A 21 -5.58 37.15 45.03
N ASP A 22 -5.98 36.26 44.11
CA ASP A 22 -6.16 36.45 42.65
C ASP A 22 -4.98 36.77 41.72
N GLY A 23 -4.80 35.86 40.75
CA GLY A 23 -3.93 36.00 39.59
C GLY A 23 -3.96 34.71 38.75
N GLU A 24 -4.88 34.68 37.79
CA GLU A 24 -5.17 33.59 36.85
C GLU A 24 -3.94 33.11 36.05
N GLY A 25 -3.88 31.80 35.81
CA GLY A 25 -2.93 31.13 34.93
C GLY A 25 -3.43 29.71 34.63
N GLU A 26 -4.14 29.59 33.51
CA GLU A 26 -4.85 28.42 32.99
C GLU A 26 -4.08 27.10 33.11
N ARG A 27 -4.76 26.11 33.69
CA ARG A 27 -4.42 24.70 33.64
C ARG A 27 -5.69 23.96 33.21
N ASP A 28 -5.98 23.97 31.92
CA ASP A 28 -7.04 23.17 31.31
C ASP A 28 -6.46 22.38 30.14
N GLU A 29 -6.38 21.07 30.31
CA GLU A 29 -6.74 20.03 29.34
C GLU A 29 -6.38 18.65 29.92
N ILE A 30 -7.17 17.63 29.56
CA ILE A 30 -7.21 16.26 30.13
C ILE A 30 -8.16 16.12 31.34
N LYS A 31 -9.44 16.48 31.17
CA LYS A 31 -10.53 15.88 31.96
C LYS A 31 -11.91 15.85 31.28
N VAL A 32 -11.98 16.05 29.97
CA VAL A 32 -13.22 15.90 29.19
C VAL A 32 -13.01 14.79 28.17
N ASP A 33 -13.25 13.53 28.56
CA ASP A 33 -13.51 12.46 27.58
C ASP A 33 -14.17 11.20 28.18
N GLU A 34 -14.08 10.94 29.49
CA GLU A 34 -14.76 9.78 30.09
C GLU A 34 -16.28 9.96 30.18
N THR A 35 -16.75 11.16 30.52
CA THR A 35 -18.19 11.42 30.69
C THR A 35 -18.96 11.43 29.36
N ASN A 36 -18.31 11.75 28.25
CA ASN A 36 -18.92 11.67 26.90
C ASN A 36 -18.88 10.24 26.33
N ALA A 37 -17.95 9.40 26.77
CA ALA A 37 -17.88 8.00 26.34
C ALA A 37 -19.04 7.16 26.92
N GLU A 38 -19.43 7.42 28.17
CA GLU A 38 -20.54 6.69 28.82
C GLU A 38 -21.92 7.08 28.29
N THR A 39 -22.18 8.37 27.97
CA THR A 39 -23.42 8.80 27.30
C THR A 39 -23.49 8.33 25.84
N ARG A 40 -22.33 8.19 25.18
CA ARG A 40 -22.23 7.65 23.81
C ARG A 40 -22.45 6.14 23.76
N ASN A 41 -22.08 5.39 24.81
CA ASN A 41 -22.41 3.97 24.93
C ASN A 41 -23.92 3.74 25.17
N LYS A 42 -24.55 4.52 26.07
CA LYS A 42 -25.99 4.37 26.35
C LYS A 42 -26.88 4.69 25.15
N SER A 43 -26.53 5.70 24.35
CA SER A 43 -27.32 6.06 23.16
C SER A 43 -27.18 5.09 21.97
N VAL A 44 -26.18 4.20 22.01
CA VAL A 44 -25.97 3.13 21.02
C VAL A 44 -26.60 1.82 21.48
N GLU A 45 -26.49 1.46 22.77
CA GLU A 45 -27.12 0.25 23.33
C GLU A 45 -28.67 0.29 23.26
N ASP A 46 -29.29 1.46 23.44
CA ASP A 46 -30.76 1.60 23.37
C ASP A 46 -31.35 1.47 21.94
N ARG A 47 -30.52 1.29 20.90
CA ARG A 47 -30.98 1.12 19.50
C ARG A 47 -30.80 -0.27 18.92
N ASP A 48 -30.15 -1.18 19.65
CA ASP A 48 -29.91 -2.56 19.20
C ASP A 48 -31.01 -3.55 19.63
N GLY A 49 -32.03 -3.07 20.35
CA GLY A 49 -33.27 -3.79 20.62
C GLY A 49 -34.33 -3.51 19.56
N ASP A 50 -34.31 -4.26 18.46
CA ASP A 50 -35.45 -4.71 17.65
C ASP A 50 -35.09 -4.86 16.17
N GLY A 51 -35.00 -6.11 15.69
CA GLY A 51 -34.97 -6.42 14.27
C GLY A 51 -34.07 -7.59 13.89
N GLU A 52 -34.49 -8.82 14.21
CA GLU A 52 -34.02 -10.01 13.52
C GLU A 52 -34.29 -9.91 12.02
N GLY A 53 -33.25 -10.15 11.21
CA GLY A 53 -33.37 -10.45 9.79
C GLY A 53 -33.36 -9.25 8.82
N ASN A 54 -32.16 -8.78 8.43
CA ASN A 54 -31.95 -8.45 7.01
C ASN A 54 -30.46 -8.46 6.62
N GLY A 55 -30.07 -9.49 5.88
CA GLY A 55 -28.74 -9.58 5.28
C GLY A 55 -28.62 -8.71 4.02
N GLY A 56 -27.60 -7.86 3.99
CA GLY A 56 -26.79 -7.64 2.79
C GLY A 56 -27.40 -6.88 1.60
N SER A 57 -27.92 -5.67 1.81
CA SER A 57 -28.15 -4.71 0.71
C SER A 57 -27.68 -3.30 1.07
N PHE A 58 -26.89 -2.67 0.18
CA PHE A 58 -26.37 -1.31 0.32
C PHE A 58 -27.47 -0.24 0.38
N CYS A 59 -28.57 -0.42 -0.36
CA CYS A 59 -29.63 0.57 -0.52
C CYS A 59 -30.40 0.93 0.78
N PRO A 60 -30.85 -0.03 1.61
CA PRO A 60 -31.53 0.31 2.87
C PRO A 60 -30.59 0.90 3.95
N PHE A 61 -29.27 0.68 3.83
CA PHE A 61 -28.28 1.23 4.77
C PHE A 61 -28.11 2.75 4.57
N PHE A 62 -28.02 3.24 3.33
CA PHE A 62 -27.89 4.68 3.04
C PHE A 62 -29.03 5.53 3.61
N ARG A 63 -30.23 4.96 3.74
CA ARG A 63 -31.39 5.67 4.29
C ARG A 63 -31.31 5.87 5.80
N ARG A 64 -30.37 5.20 6.48
CA ARG A 64 -30.26 5.16 7.96
C ARG A 64 -28.98 5.81 8.50
N VAL A 65 -28.01 6.18 7.66
CA VAL A 65 -26.77 6.83 8.12
C VAL A 65 -27.00 8.34 8.24
N PRO A 66 -26.78 8.94 9.41
CA PRO A 66 -26.90 10.37 9.56
C PRO A 66 -25.72 11.08 8.87
N LEU A 67 -25.98 12.25 8.28
CA LEU A 67 -25.01 12.97 7.43
C LEU A 67 -23.70 13.31 8.16
N ASN A 68 -23.78 13.59 9.47
CA ASN A 68 -22.63 13.86 10.32
C ASN A 68 -21.64 12.67 10.36
N GLU A 69 -22.13 11.43 10.52
CA GLU A 69 -21.28 10.23 10.53
C GLU A 69 -20.61 10.00 9.18
N ALA A 70 -21.33 10.25 8.07
CA ALA A 70 -20.77 10.15 6.73
C ALA A 70 -19.65 11.18 6.49
N VAL A 71 -19.83 12.41 6.99
CA VAL A 71 -18.83 13.49 6.90
C VAL A 71 -17.61 13.19 7.77
N GLU A 72 -17.82 12.71 9.00
CA GLU A 72 -16.72 12.28 9.88
C GLU A 72 -15.88 11.19 9.22
N GLU A 73 -16.52 10.18 8.63
CA GLU A 73 -15.81 9.10 7.96
C GLU A 73 -15.08 9.56 6.69
N LEU A 74 -15.66 10.50 5.93
CA LEU A 74 -14.99 11.15 4.79
C LEU A 74 -13.68 11.82 5.24
N PHE A 75 -13.71 12.58 6.34
CA PHE A 75 -12.50 13.22 6.88
C PHE A 75 -11.50 12.20 7.41
N ALA A 76 -11.96 11.13 8.08
CA ALA A 76 -11.09 10.06 8.56
C ALA A 76 -10.36 9.36 7.39
N LEU A 77 -11.08 9.07 6.30
CA LEU A 77 -10.50 8.51 5.09
C LEU A 77 -9.50 9.48 4.44
N GLY A 78 -9.84 10.76 4.35
CA GLY A 78 -8.98 11.81 3.79
C GLY A 78 -7.66 12.01 4.55
N LYS A 79 -7.68 11.91 5.89
CA LYS A 79 -6.48 12.00 6.75
C LYS A 79 -5.42 10.94 6.44
N VAL A 80 -5.83 9.81 5.85
CA VAL A 80 -4.91 8.76 5.39
C VAL A 80 -4.66 8.86 3.89
N ALA A 81 -5.72 8.99 3.09
CA ALA A 81 -5.63 8.95 1.63
C ALA A 81 -4.79 10.11 1.07
N CYS A 82 -4.94 11.33 1.57
CA CYS A 82 -4.22 12.49 1.04
C CYS A 82 -2.70 12.43 1.25
N PRO A 83 -2.18 12.17 2.47
CA PRO A 83 -0.74 11.98 2.67
C PRO A 83 -0.19 10.78 1.89
N VAL A 84 -0.94 9.68 1.80
CA VAL A 84 -0.51 8.49 1.04
C VAL A 84 -0.45 8.79 -0.46
N ALA A 85 -1.42 9.54 -1.00
CA ALA A 85 -1.43 9.97 -2.40
C ALA A 85 -0.23 10.87 -2.71
N LEU A 86 0.01 11.89 -1.88
CA LEU A 86 1.16 12.78 -2.03
C LEU A 86 2.49 12.00 -1.95
N THR A 87 2.61 11.08 -0.99
CA THR A 87 3.80 10.24 -0.87
C THR A 87 4.00 9.35 -2.11
N THR A 88 2.92 8.79 -2.65
CA THR A 88 2.98 7.95 -3.85
C THR A 88 3.41 8.77 -5.08
N LEU A 89 2.92 10.00 -5.23
CA LEU A 89 3.40 10.92 -6.27
C LEU A 89 4.89 11.26 -6.10
N LEU A 90 5.36 11.47 -4.87
CA LEU A 90 6.77 11.70 -4.58
C LEU A 90 7.65 10.49 -4.90
N TYR A 91 7.13 9.26 -4.80
CA TYR A 91 7.85 8.08 -5.30
C TYR A 91 7.85 7.99 -6.82
N PHE A 92 6.77 8.43 -7.48
CA PHE A 92 6.75 8.53 -8.95
C PHE A 92 7.78 9.54 -9.44
N SER A 93 8.05 10.64 -8.72
CA SER A 93 9.07 11.61 -9.11
C SER A 93 10.47 10.98 -9.21
N LYS A 94 10.83 10.03 -8.34
CA LYS A 94 12.07 9.24 -8.47
C LYS A 94 12.16 8.54 -9.82
N THR A 95 11.09 7.88 -10.24
CA THR A 95 11.04 7.14 -11.52
C THR A 95 11.12 8.11 -12.70
N ILE A 96 10.40 9.25 -12.63
CA ILE A 96 10.44 10.30 -13.65
C ILE A 96 11.85 10.87 -13.80
N ILE A 97 12.52 11.20 -12.70
CA ILE A 97 13.90 11.71 -12.71
C ILE A 97 14.83 10.66 -13.33
N SER A 98 14.73 9.39 -12.91
CA SER A 98 15.55 8.31 -13.47
C SER A 98 15.35 8.17 -14.99
N MET A 99 14.10 8.22 -15.46
CA MET A 99 13.77 8.15 -16.89
C MET A 99 14.20 9.39 -17.67
N LEU A 100 14.18 10.58 -17.05
CA LEU A 100 14.68 11.80 -17.67
C LEU A 100 16.17 11.64 -18.01
N PHE A 101 17.00 11.20 -17.06
CA PHE A 101 18.42 10.98 -17.33
C PHE A 101 18.64 9.85 -18.34
N LEU A 102 17.87 8.75 -18.23
CA LEU A 102 17.97 7.62 -19.14
C LEU A 102 17.61 8.00 -20.59
N GLY A 103 16.60 8.87 -20.77
CA GLY A 103 16.14 9.35 -22.09
C GLY A 103 17.15 10.21 -22.84
N HIS A 104 18.14 10.79 -22.15
CA HIS A 104 19.23 11.54 -22.78
C HIS A 104 20.46 10.67 -23.11
N MET A 105 20.40 9.36 -22.84
CA MET A 105 21.48 8.42 -23.17
C MET A 105 21.33 7.84 -24.58
N ASP A 106 22.37 7.16 -25.05
CA ASP A 106 22.35 6.47 -26.34
C ASP A 106 21.28 5.36 -26.35
N LYS A 107 20.79 5.01 -27.55
CA LYS A 107 19.69 4.03 -27.74
C LYS A 107 19.91 2.71 -26.98
N ALA A 108 21.14 2.19 -26.96
CA ALA A 108 21.46 0.94 -26.27
C ALA A 108 21.36 1.06 -24.74
N GLU A 109 21.76 2.20 -24.17
CA GLU A 109 21.67 2.46 -22.74
C GLU A 109 20.23 2.71 -22.30
N LEU A 110 19.48 3.48 -23.08
CA LEU A 110 18.05 3.68 -22.85
C LEU A 110 17.29 2.34 -22.87
N ALA A 111 17.54 1.51 -23.88
CA ALA A 111 16.91 0.19 -23.98
C ALA A 111 17.34 -0.74 -22.83
N GLY A 112 18.64 -0.81 -22.52
CA GLY A 112 19.16 -1.67 -21.45
C GLY A 112 18.70 -1.24 -20.05
N GLY A 113 18.69 0.07 -19.77
CA GLY A 113 18.18 0.60 -18.51
C GLY A 113 16.67 0.40 -18.35
N SER A 114 15.89 0.64 -19.41
CA SER A 114 14.44 0.44 -19.39
C SER A 114 14.08 -1.03 -19.20
N LEU A 115 14.79 -1.93 -19.90
CA LEU A 115 14.66 -3.38 -19.73
C LEU A 115 14.97 -3.79 -18.29
N ALA A 116 16.04 -3.26 -17.68
CA ALA A 116 16.37 -3.55 -16.30
C ALA A 116 15.32 -3.06 -15.30
N VAL A 117 14.79 -1.85 -15.47
CA VAL A 117 13.73 -1.30 -14.61
C VAL A 117 12.47 -2.16 -14.70
N GLY A 118 12.03 -2.49 -15.92
CA GLY A 118 10.87 -3.38 -16.13
C GLY A 118 11.09 -4.76 -15.51
N PHE A 119 12.25 -5.37 -15.75
CA PHE A 119 12.59 -6.68 -15.19
C PHE A 119 12.65 -6.66 -13.65
N ALA A 120 13.20 -5.60 -13.06
CA ALA A 120 13.24 -5.41 -11.61
C ALA A 120 11.84 -5.26 -10.99
N ASN A 121 10.94 -4.53 -11.65
CA ASN A 121 9.55 -4.38 -11.23
C ASN A 121 8.81 -5.73 -11.24
N VAL A 122 8.95 -6.50 -12.33
CA VAL A 122 8.28 -7.80 -12.50
C VAL A 122 8.80 -8.86 -11.53
N THR A 123 10.12 -8.95 -11.36
CA THR A 123 10.74 -10.07 -10.64
C THR A 123 11.10 -9.78 -9.19
N GLY A 124 11.21 -8.50 -8.81
CA GLY A 124 11.60 -8.08 -7.46
C GLY A 124 10.53 -7.24 -6.77
N PHE A 125 10.34 -5.99 -7.21
CA PHE A 125 9.56 -5.02 -6.44
C PHE A 125 8.08 -5.37 -6.29
N SER A 126 7.44 -5.92 -7.33
CA SER A 126 6.04 -6.39 -7.25
C SER A 126 5.89 -7.55 -6.26
N VAL A 127 6.82 -8.50 -6.27
CA VAL A 127 6.84 -9.65 -5.35
C VAL A 127 7.01 -9.19 -3.91
N MET A 128 7.96 -8.28 -3.65
CA MET A 128 8.18 -7.72 -2.32
C MET A 128 6.96 -6.95 -1.81
N LYS A 129 6.36 -6.12 -2.67
CA LYS A 129 5.15 -5.36 -2.33
C LYS A 129 4.00 -6.31 -2.00
N GLY A 130 3.79 -7.33 -2.83
CA GLY A 130 2.74 -8.33 -2.66
C GLY A 130 2.86 -9.16 -1.38
N LEU A 131 4.06 -9.65 -1.07
CA LEU A 131 4.33 -10.36 0.19
C LEU A 131 4.09 -9.44 1.39
N CYS A 132 4.53 -8.18 1.32
CA CYS A 132 4.31 -7.21 2.40
C CYS A 132 2.83 -6.91 2.63
N THR A 133 2.00 -6.84 1.57
CA THR A 133 0.56 -6.56 1.69
C THR A 133 -0.16 -7.57 2.59
N GLY A 134 0.35 -8.79 2.75
CA GLY A 134 -0.18 -9.79 3.69
C GLY A 134 -0.17 -9.35 5.16
N MET A 135 0.73 -8.45 5.55
CA MET A 135 0.82 -7.96 6.93
C MET A 135 -0.28 -6.95 7.28
N ASP A 136 -0.79 -6.23 6.28
CA ASP A 136 -1.67 -5.07 6.46
C ASP A 136 -2.93 -5.37 7.28
N PRO A 137 -3.77 -6.36 6.94
CA PRO A 137 -4.91 -6.77 7.76
C PRO A 137 -4.54 -7.09 9.20
N ILE A 138 -3.46 -7.85 9.41
CA ILE A 138 -3.07 -8.29 10.75
C ILE A 138 -2.67 -7.08 11.59
N CYS A 139 -1.85 -6.18 11.05
CA CYS A 139 -1.41 -4.97 11.75
C CYS A 139 -2.59 -4.03 12.03
N CYS A 140 -3.47 -3.76 11.06
CA CYS A 140 -4.63 -2.90 11.27
C CYS A 140 -5.59 -3.48 12.33
N GLN A 141 -5.94 -4.76 12.23
CA GLN A 141 -6.83 -5.40 13.21
C GLN A 141 -6.18 -5.49 14.59
N ALA A 142 -4.87 -5.78 14.67
CA ALA A 142 -4.15 -5.78 15.95
C ALA A 142 -4.08 -4.37 16.57
N PHE A 143 -3.92 -3.33 15.75
CA PHE A 143 -3.95 -1.95 16.22
C PHE A 143 -5.33 -1.57 16.77
N GLY A 144 -6.41 -1.89 16.03
CA GLY A 144 -7.78 -1.69 16.48
C GLY A 144 -8.10 -2.42 17.78
N ALA A 145 -7.63 -3.66 17.92
CA ALA A 145 -7.78 -4.49 19.12
C ALA A 145 -6.83 -4.08 20.27
N ARG A 146 -5.99 -3.06 20.09
CA ARG A 146 -4.94 -2.63 21.03
C ARG A 146 -3.93 -3.72 21.42
N ARG A 147 -3.66 -4.66 20.51
CA ARG A 147 -2.73 -5.79 20.67
C ARG A 147 -1.37 -5.47 20.06
N TRP A 148 -0.65 -4.54 20.66
CA TRP A 148 0.65 -4.04 20.18
C TRP A 148 1.71 -5.13 19.92
N PRO A 149 1.84 -6.18 20.77
CA PRO A 149 2.78 -7.27 20.50
C PRO A 149 2.54 -7.97 19.16
N VAL A 150 1.26 -8.21 18.80
CA VAL A 150 0.89 -8.86 17.54
C VAL A 150 1.29 -8.01 16.34
N LEU A 151 1.07 -6.70 16.42
CA LEU A 151 1.45 -5.72 15.40
C LEU A 151 2.98 -5.70 15.19
N SER A 152 3.75 -5.60 16.28
CA SER A 152 5.22 -5.58 16.26
C SER A 152 5.85 -6.88 15.75
N GLN A 153 5.35 -8.02 16.22
CA GLN A 153 5.81 -9.33 15.76
C GLN A 153 5.50 -9.59 14.28
N THR A 154 4.32 -9.16 13.81
CA THR A 154 3.95 -9.30 12.40
C THR A 154 4.88 -8.49 11.50
N TYR A 155 5.25 -7.27 11.93
CA TYR A 155 6.26 -6.47 11.23
C TYR A 155 7.60 -7.20 11.15
N ILE A 156 8.15 -7.70 12.27
CA ILE A 156 9.43 -8.41 12.28
C ILE A 156 9.39 -9.64 11.35
N LYS A 157 8.34 -10.45 11.42
CA LYS A 157 8.16 -11.62 10.55
C LYS A 157 8.08 -11.23 9.08
N THR A 158 7.42 -10.13 8.77
CA THR A 158 7.33 -9.63 7.39
C THR A 158 8.69 -9.16 6.88
N VAL A 159 9.49 -8.48 7.72
CA VAL A 159 10.87 -8.12 7.37
C VAL A 159 11.72 -9.37 7.10
N ILE A 160 11.65 -10.38 7.96
CA ILE A 160 12.35 -11.66 7.77
C ILE A 160 11.89 -12.35 6.48
N LEU A 161 10.57 -12.41 6.24
CA LEU A 161 10.01 -12.98 5.02
C LEU A 161 10.56 -12.29 3.77
N LEU A 162 10.60 -10.97 3.76
CA LEU A 162 11.12 -10.21 2.63
C LEU A 162 12.63 -10.38 2.47
N LEU A 163 13.41 -10.43 3.56
CA LEU A 163 14.84 -10.74 3.51
C LEU A 163 15.12 -12.13 2.95
N ILE A 164 14.29 -13.12 3.25
CA ILE A 164 14.40 -14.45 2.63
C ILE A 164 14.04 -14.37 1.15
N ALA A 165 13.00 -13.61 0.80
CA ALA A 165 12.56 -13.42 -0.58
C ALA A 165 13.59 -12.68 -1.45
N THR A 166 14.46 -11.84 -0.88
CA THR A 166 15.53 -11.18 -1.66
C THR A 166 16.58 -12.15 -2.16
N ILE A 167 16.79 -13.31 -1.51
CA ILE A 167 17.79 -14.30 -1.90
C ILE A 167 17.54 -14.84 -3.32
N PRO A 168 16.38 -15.45 -3.65
CA PRO A 168 16.12 -15.92 -5.01
C PRO A 168 16.08 -14.78 -6.03
N MET A 169 15.61 -13.58 -5.65
CA MET A 169 15.63 -12.39 -6.52
C MET A 169 17.06 -11.98 -6.87
N ALA A 170 17.94 -11.91 -5.88
CA ALA A 170 19.33 -11.56 -6.07
C ALA A 170 20.05 -12.58 -6.95
N LEU A 171 19.82 -13.88 -6.72
CA LEU A 171 20.37 -14.95 -7.55
C LEU A 171 19.90 -14.84 -9.01
N LEU A 172 18.63 -14.51 -9.24
CA LEU A 172 18.09 -14.27 -10.58
C LEU A 172 18.76 -13.04 -11.24
N TRP A 173 18.89 -11.93 -10.53
CA TRP A 173 19.45 -10.68 -11.06
C TRP A 173 20.94 -10.81 -11.38
N LEU A 174 21.70 -11.53 -10.54
CA LEU A 174 23.10 -11.87 -10.80
C LEU A 174 23.28 -12.72 -12.08
N ASN A 175 22.28 -13.57 -12.39
CA ASN A 175 22.29 -14.50 -13.52
C ASN A 175 21.29 -14.12 -14.63
N VAL A 176 21.02 -12.83 -14.81
CA VAL A 176 19.96 -12.37 -15.72
C VAL A 176 20.32 -12.44 -17.21
N GLU A 177 21.60 -12.32 -17.56
CA GLU A 177 22.06 -12.35 -18.97
C GLU A 177 21.58 -13.61 -19.75
N PRO A 178 21.77 -14.84 -19.24
CA PRO A 178 21.21 -16.03 -19.89
C PRO A 178 19.69 -15.99 -20.08
N VAL A 179 18.96 -15.37 -19.15
CA VAL A 179 17.50 -15.21 -19.25
C VAL A 179 17.18 -14.26 -20.41
N PHE A 180 17.82 -13.10 -20.47
CA PHE A 180 17.63 -12.14 -21.57
C PHE A 180 18.00 -12.72 -22.93
N HIS A 181 19.08 -13.49 -23.04
CA HIS A 181 19.43 -14.15 -24.30
C HIS A 181 18.40 -15.19 -24.73
N ARG A 182 17.80 -15.95 -23.79
CA ARG A 182 16.69 -16.88 -24.10
C ARG A 182 15.42 -16.14 -24.53
N LEU A 183 15.22 -14.92 -24.05
CA LEU A 183 14.15 -14.02 -24.46
C LEU A 183 14.47 -13.26 -25.76
N GLY A 184 15.58 -13.60 -26.45
CA GLY A 184 15.95 -13.02 -27.73
C GLY A 184 16.50 -11.59 -27.65
N GLN A 185 16.91 -11.11 -26.47
CA GLN A 185 17.47 -9.78 -26.31
C GLN A 185 18.91 -9.69 -26.85
N ASP A 186 19.26 -8.53 -27.38
CA ASP A 186 20.63 -8.22 -27.82
C ASP A 186 21.64 -8.32 -26.66
N ARG A 187 22.88 -8.72 -26.97
CA ARG A 187 23.94 -8.94 -25.98
C ARG A 187 24.39 -7.65 -25.30
N VAL A 188 24.44 -6.53 -26.02
CA VAL A 188 24.84 -5.22 -25.48
C VAL A 188 23.77 -4.72 -24.52
N ILE A 189 22.50 -4.75 -24.96
CA ILE A 189 21.34 -4.39 -24.12
C ILE A 189 21.31 -5.25 -22.86
N SER A 190 21.49 -6.57 -23.00
CA SER A 190 21.48 -7.51 -21.87
C SER A 190 22.59 -7.23 -20.86
N LYS A 191 23.79 -6.87 -21.31
CA LYS A 191 24.93 -6.54 -20.43
C LYS A 191 24.73 -5.22 -19.67
N ILE A 192 24.14 -4.23 -20.34
CA ILE A 192 23.77 -2.95 -19.71
C ILE A 192 22.69 -3.22 -18.64
N ALA A 193 21.66 -3.98 -19.01
CA ALA A 193 20.55 -4.29 -18.12
C ALA A 193 21.02 -5.06 -16.86
N LYS A 194 21.89 -6.05 -17.03
CA LYS A 194 22.52 -6.73 -15.89
C LYS A 194 23.32 -5.78 -15.02
N SER A 195 24.11 -4.88 -15.61
CA SER A 195 24.92 -3.93 -14.85
C SER A 195 24.05 -3.04 -13.95
N TYR A 196 22.89 -2.61 -14.45
CA TYR A 196 21.88 -1.90 -13.65
C TYR A 196 21.37 -2.78 -12.51
N LEU A 197 20.88 -3.99 -12.82
CA LEU A 197 20.29 -4.91 -11.84
C LEU A 197 21.24 -5.31 -10.71
N VAL A 198 22.51 -5.58 -11.04
CA VAL A 198 23.54 -5.92 -10.04
C VAL A 198 23.80 -4.76 -9.08
N ILE A 199 23.82 -3.53 -9.59
CA ILE A 199 24.00 -2.34 -8.74
C ILE A 199 22.75 -2.06 -7.90
N SER A 200 21.57 -2.45 -8.38
CA SER A 200 20.31 -2.36 -7.62
C SER A 200 20.13 -3.42 -6.54
N LEU A 201 21.03 -4.40 -6.38
CA LEU A 201 20.91 -5.45 -5.35
C LEU A 201 20.75 -4.89 -3.91
N PRO A 202 21.50 -3.86 -3.46
CA PRO A 202 21.29 -3.28 -2.13
C PRO A 202 19.91 -2.63 -1.97
N GLU A 203 19.26 -2.23 -3.06
CA GLU A 203 17.90 -1.72 -3.03
C GLU A 203 16.90 -2.78 -2.58
N LEU A 204 17.09 -4.06 -2.97
CA LEU A 204 16.26 -5.17 -2.48
C LEU A 204 16.34 -5.30 -0.96
N LEU A 205 17.56 -5.26 -0.40
CA LEU A 205 17.76 -5.34 1.06
C LEU A 205 17.10 -4.16 1.77
N THR A 206 17.27 -2.96 1.23
CA THR A 206 16.67 -1.75 1.78
C THR A 206 15.14 -1.80 1.73
N HIS A 207 14.58 -2.29 0.63
CA HIS A 207 13.13 -2.46 0.46
C HIS A 207 12.54 -3.52 1.40
N ALA A 208 13.31 -4.56 1.74
CA ALA A 208 12.86 -5.62 2.64
C ALA A 208 12.53 -5.06 4.03
N ASN A 209 13.15 -3.94 4.41
CA ASN A 209 12.79 -3.21 5.61
C ASN A 209 11.85 -2.02 5.33
N LEU A 210 12.09 -1.23 4.27
CA LEU A 210 11.35 0.00 3.99
C LEU A 210 9.86 -0.23 3.72
N ILE A 211 9.49 -1.29 2.98
CA ILE A 211 8.08 -1.54 2.64
C ILE A 211 7.27 -1.94 3.89
N PRO A 212 7.74 -2.88 4.74
CA PRO A 212 7.06 -3.19 6.00
C PRO A 212 7.03 -2.00 6.96
N LEU A 213 8.11 -1.21 7.05
CA LEU A 213 8.19 -0.09 8.00
C LEU A 213 7.15 1.00 7.68
N ARG A 214 6.98 1.33 6.40
CA ARG A 214 5.93 2.26 5.97
C ARG A 214 4.54 1.73 6.29
N THR A 215 4.31 0.44 6.04
CA THR A 215 3.04 -0.21 6.37
C THR A 215 2.78 -0.19 7.87
N PHE A 216 3.79 -0.51 8.67
CA PHE A 216 3.74 -0.50 10.13
C PHE A 216 3.38 0.86 10.72
N LEU A 217 4.01 1.95 10.24
CA LEU A 217 3.67 3.31 10.67
C LEU A 217 2.27 3.72 10.21
N ARG A 218 1.91 3.44 8.95
CA ARG A 218 0.57 3.72 8.42
C ARG A 218 -0.51 3.01 9.23
N THR A 219 -0.33 1.72 9.56
CA THR A 219 -1.32 0.96 10.35
C THR A 219 -1.56 1.55 11.73
N GLN A 220 -0.69 2.43 12.22
CA GLN A 220 -0.87 3.17 13.48
C GLN A 220 -1.49 4.57 13.30
N GLY A 221 -1.87 4.93 12.06
CA GLY A 221 -2.32 6.28 11.71
C GLY A 221 -1.19 7.30 11.48
N LEU A 222 0.08 6.88 11.50
CA LEU A 222 1.24 7.76 11.37
C LEU A 222 1.65 7.93 9.91
N ASN A 223 0.86 8.69 9.15
CA ASN A 223 1.04 8.84 7.70
C ASN A 223 1.97 9.99 7.31
N SER A 224 1.86 11.12 8.01
CA SER A 224 2.64 12.35 7.73
C SER A 224 4.17 12.16 7.74
N PRO A 225 4.78 11.36 8.64
CA PRO A 225 6.23 11.19 8.67
C PRO A 225 6.79 10.70 7.33
N ASN A 226 6.11 9.72 6.72
CA ASN A 226 6.54 9.17 5.44
C ASN A 226 6.47 10.21 4.31
N THR A 227 5.46 11.08 4.31
CA THR A 227 5.32 12.16 3.32
C THR A 227 6.40 13.23 3.49
N ILE A 228 6.68 13.64 4.73
CA ILE A 228 7.71 14.65 5.03
C ILE A 228 9.07 14.15 4.58
N ILE A 229 9.43 12.92 4.97
CA ILE A 229 10.70 12.30 4.58
C ILE A 229 10.76 12.10 3.06
N ALA A 230 9.68 11.62 2.42
CA ALA A 230 9.61 11.50 0.96
C ALA A 230 9.86 12.84 0.25
N THR A 231 9.34 13.94 0.80
CA THR A 231 9.54 15.28 0.23
C THR A 231 11.01 15.67 0.29
N CYS A 232 11.65 15.53 1.45
CA CYS A 232 13.08 15.83 1.61
C CYS A 232 13.95 14.94 0.71
N VAL A 233 13.69 13.64 0.67
CA VAL A 233 14.49 12.70 -0.12
C VAL A 233 14.28 12.91 -1.62
N SER A 234 13.06 13.18 -2.08
CA SER A 234 12.79 13.50 -3.49
C SER A 234 13.43 14.82 -3.92
N ALA A 235 13.50 15.83 -3.05
CA ALA A 235 14.22 17.08 -3.31
C ALA A 235 15.74 16.84 -3.48
N LEU A 236 16.32 15.96 -2.67
CA LEU A 236 17.74 15.57 -2.77
C LEU A 236 18.02 14.62 -3.94
N HIS A 237 17.01 13.92 -4.45
CA HIS A 237 17.22 12.88 -5.46
C HIS A 237 17.72 13.44 -6.79
N LEU A 238 17.18 14.55 -7.27
CA LEU A 238 17.62 15.18 -8.51
C LEU A 238 19.11 15.57 -8.50
N PRO A 239 19.63 16.34 -7.50
CA PRO A 239 21.05 16.68 -7.47
C PRO A 239 21.95 15.47 -7.28
N ILE A 240 21.54 14.47 -6.48
CA ILE A 240 22.28 13.21 -6.33
C ILE A 240 22.37 12.48 -7.68
N THR A 241 21.25 12.38 -8.40
CA THR A 241 21.20 11.71 -9.71
C THR A 241 22.07 12.44 -10.72
N TYR A 242 21.96 13.77 -10.80
CA TYR A 242 22.81 14.60 -11.66
C TYR A 242 24.30 14.40 -11.36
N PHE A 243 24.68 14.42 -10.08
CA PHE A 243 26.06 14.22 -9.66
C PHE A 243 26.60 12.84 -10.07
N LEU A 244 25.84 11.78 -9.82
CA LEU A 244 26.27 10.41 -10.16
C LEU A 244 26.29 10.15 -11.67
N VAL A 245 25.26 10.60 -12.39
CA VAL A 245 25.09 10.29 -13.81
C VAL A 245 25.96 11.19 -14.66
N THR A 246 25.93 12.51 -14.43
CA THR A 246 26.57 13.50 -15.29
C THR A 246 27.97 13.87 -14.80
N TYR A 247 28.13 14.22 -13.53
CA TYR A 247 29.43 14.69 -13.01
C TYR A 247 30.46 13.55 -12.86
N LEU A 248 30.06 12.42 -12.27
CA LEU A 248 30.90 11.23 -12.16
C LEU A 248 30.87 10.32 -13.40
N ASN A 249 30.05 10.67 -14.39
CA ASN A 249 29.89 9.93 -15.64
C ASN A 249 29.61 8.43 -15.45
N LEU A 250 28.83 8.04 -14.42
CA LEU A 250 28.48 6.64 -14.16
C LEU A 250 27.35 6.14 -15.07
N ARG A 251 26.74 7.02 -15.89
CA ARG A 251 25.67 6.70 -16.85
C ARG A 251 24.56 5.85 -16.22
N VAL A 252 24.16 4.73 -16.84
CA VAL A 252 23.12 3.80 -16.36
C VAL A 252 23.40 3.28 -14.93
N LYS A 253 24.67 3.07 -14.56
CA LYS A 253 25.06 2.66 -13.21
C LYS A 253 24.78 3.76 -12.19
N GLY A 254 24.95 5.02 -12.58
CA GLY A 254 24.63 6.19 -11.77
C GLY A 254 23.13 6.28 -11.45
N ILE A 255 22.27 5.95 -12.41
CA ILE A 255 20.82 5.88 -12.20
C ILE A 255 20.48 4.80 -11.17
N ALA A 256 20.98 3.57 -11.35
CA ALA A 256 20.77 2.47 -10.40
C ALA A 256 21.27 2.84 -8.98
N LEU A 257 22.46 3.44 -8.87
CA LEU A 257 23.03 3.85 -7.58
C LEU A 257 22.23 4.98 -6.92
N SER A 258 21.76 5.95 -7.69
CA SER A 258 20.89 7.03 -7.19
C SER A 258 19.57 6.48 -6.63
N SER A 259 19.04 5.41 -7.25
CA SER A 259 17.85 4.68 -6.80
C SER A 259 18.07 3.99 -5.46
N VAL A 260 19.23 3.34 -5.29
CA VAL A 260 19.66 2.73 -4.01
C VAL A 260 19.77 3.79 -2.92
N ILE A 261 20.45 4.91 -3.19
CA ILE A 261 20.63 6.01 -2.22
C ILE A 261 19.28 6.62 -1.83
N TYR A 262 18.36 6.80 -2.77
CA TYR A 262 17.00 7.25 -2.48
C TYR A 262 16.32 6.33 -1.46
N SER A 263 16.34 5.02 -1.72
CA SER A 263 15.69 4.04 -0.86
C SER A 263 16.35 3.96 0.51
N LEU A 264 17.68 4.11 0.59
CA LEU A 264 18.43 4.18 1.84
C LEU A 264 18.08 5.43 2.65
N ASN A 265 18.05 6.60 2.02
CA ASN A 265 17.68 7.85 2.67
C ASN A 265 16.24 7.79 3.22
N MET A 266 15.30 7.21 2.47
CA MET A 266 13.95 6.95 2.97
C MET A 266 13.94 6.03 4.19
N ASN A 267 14.72 4.95 4.15
CA ASN A 267 14.80 3.99 5.23
C ASN A 267 15.40 4.63 6.50
N ILE A 268 16.54 5.30 6.38
CA ILE A 268 17.21 6.00 7.48
C ILE A 268 16.29 7.07 8.07
N GLY A 269 15.65 7.91 7.23
CA GLY A 269 14.75 8.95 7.71
C GLY A 269 13.58 8.39 8.52
N LEU A 270 12.98 7.28 8.07
CA LEU A 270 11.89 6.62 8.79
C LEU A 270 12.36 5.95 10.10
N TRP A 271 13.58 5.40 10.14
CA TRP A 271 14.16 4.89 11.37
C TRP A 271 14.48 5.98 12.38
N ILE A 272 15.02 7.12 11.93
CA ILE A 272 15.21 8.30 12.78
C ILE A 272 13.87 8.71 13.38
N TYR A 273 12.83 8.89 12.56
CA TYR A 273 11.49 9.19 13.05
C TYR A 273 11.01 8.13 14.05
N LEU A 274 11.14 6.85 13.71
CA LEU A 274 10.67 5.74 14.56
C LEU A 274 11.39 5.72 15.91
N ILE A 275 12.69 6.04 15.98
CA ILE A 275 13.46 6.06 17.23
C ILE A 275 13.01 7.22 18.12
N PHE A 276 12.93 8.43 17.57
CA PHE A 276 12.63 9.65 18.33
C PHE A 276 11.14 9.90 18.60
N SER A 277 10.24 9.29 17.81
CA SER A 277 8.80 9.47 17.99
C SER A 277 8.33 8.85 19.30
N LYS A 278 7.66 9.64 20.15
CA LYS A 278 6.97 9.13 21.36
C LYS A 278 5.62 8.50 21.04
N ALA A 279 5.01 8.86 19.91
CA ALA A 279 3.70 8.37 19.49
C ALA A 279 3.75 6.99 18.82
N ALA A 280 4.86 6.64 18.18
CA ALA A 280 4.99 5.38 17.45
C ALA A 280 5.23 4.18 18.40
N ILE A 281 4.41 3.15 18.24
CA ILE A 281 4.68 1.83 18.81
C ILE A 281 5.97 1.32 18.21
N LYS A 282 6.87 0.83 19.07
CA LYS A 282 8.17 0.36 18.63
C LYS A 282 8.10 -1.09 18.14
N PRO A 283 8.85 -1.45 17.08
CA PRO A 283 8.88 -2.80 16.52
C PRO A 283 9.26 -3.93 17.49
N TRP A 284 9.94 -3.60 18.58
CA TRP A 284 10.41 -4.57 19.57
C TRP A 284 9.44 -4.79 20.74
N VAL A 285 8.29 -4.09 20.78
CA VAL A 285 7.27 -4.30 21.82
C VAL A 285 6.75 -5.74 21.75
N GLY A 286 6.97 -6.51 22.82
CA GLY A 286 6.54 -7.91 22.91
C GLY A 286 7.27 -8.87 21.97
N ALA A 287 8.44 -8.49 21.44
CA ALA A 287 9.27 -9.36 20.63
C ALA A 287 10.07 -10.33 21.53
N THR A 288 9.89 -11.63 21.32
CA THR A 288 10.65 -12.70 21.97
C THR A 288 11.12 -13.68 20.90
N LEU A 289 12.17 -14.46 21.17
CA LEU A 289 12.66 -15.44 20.20
C LEU A 289 11.56 -16.45 19.82
N GLY A 290 10.78 -16.90 20.80
CA GLY A 290 9.64 -17.79 20.58
C GLY A 290 8.54 -17.17 19.72
N SER A 291 8.24 -15.87 19.89
CA SER A 291 7.21 -15.19 19.12
C SER A 291 7.61 -14.93 17.66
N ILE A 292 8.91 -14.88 17.36
CA ILE A 292 9.45 -14.79 16.00
C ILE A 292 9.38 -16.14 15.27
N ILE A 293 9.65 -17.25 15.96
CA ILE A 293 9.70 -18.60 15.37
C ILE A 293 8.29 -19.17 15.12
N HIS A 294 7.32 -18.88 15.98
CA HIS A 294 5.97 -19.46 15.89
C HIS A 294 4.97 -18.54 15.18
N GLY A 295 3.83 -19.07 14.73
CA GLY A 295 2.71 -18.26 14.25
C GLY A 295 2.88 -17.66 12.84
N TRP A 296 3.60 -18.34 11.94
CA TRP A 296 3.75 -17.95 10.53
C TRP A 296 2.51 -18.21 9.67
N LYS A 297 1.68 -19.19 10.05
CA LYS A 297 0.52 -19.64 9.25
C LYS A 297 -0.46 -18.51 8.88
N PRO A 298 -0.87 -17.61 9.80
CA PRO A 298 -1.75 -16.49 9.45
C PRO A 298 -1.10 -15.52 8.47
N LEU A 299 0.16 -15.14 8.69
CA LEU A 299 0.90 -14.24 7.82
C LEU A 299 1.07 -14.83 6.41
N LEU A 300 1.57 -16.06 6.29
CA LEU A 300 1.76 -16.73 4.99
C LEU A 300 0.43 -16.99 4.27
N GLY A 301 -0.64 -17.30 5.03
CA GLY A 301 -1.98 -17.49 4.50
C GLY A 301 -2.59 -16.23 3.86
N LEU A 302 -2.07 -15.05 4.21
CA LEU A 302 -2.45 -13.76 3.63
C LEU A 302 -1.41 -13.25 2.61
N ALA A 303 -0.12 -13.41 2.88
CA ALA A 303 0.97 -12.96 2.01
C ALA A 303 1.02 -13.70 0.67
N LEU A 304 0.81 -15.02 0.65
CA LEU A 304 0.85 -15.80 -0.60
C LEU A 304 -0.26 -15.41 -1.59
N PRO A 305 -1.55 -15.30 -1.18
CA PRO A 305 -2.58 -14.77 -2.07
C PRO A 305 -2.33 -13.31 -2.47
N SER A 306 -1.84 -12.47 -1.56
CA SER A 306 -1.56 -11.06 -1.85
C SER A 306 -0.44 -10.88 -2.87
N VAL A 307 0.61 -11.71 -2.83
CA VAL A 307 1.66 -11.64 -3.85
C VAL A 307 1.17 -12.06 -5.22
N CYS A 308 0.37 -13.13 -5.31
CA CYS A 308 -0.27 -13.50 -6.55
C CYS A 308 -1.17 -12.36 -7.08
N GLN A 309 -1.96 -11.75 -6.20
CA GLN A 309 -2.86 -10.65 -6.58
C GLN A 309 -2.10 -9.46 -7.16
N VAL A 310 -1.06 -8.97 -6.47
CA VAL A 310 -0.28 -7.80 -6.91
C VAL A 310 0.49 -8.11 -8.20
N CYS A 311 1.12 -9.28 -8.30
CA CYS A 311 1.86 -9.66 -9.50
C CYS A 311 0.94 -9.80 -10.72
N LEU A 312 -0.22 -10.46 -10.58
CA LEU A 312 -1.17 -10.62 -11.68
C LEU A 312 -1.72 -9.27 -12.19
N GLU A 313 -1.99 -8.33 -11.29
CA GLU A 313 -2.41 -6.98 -11.70
C GLU A 313 -1.34 -6.26 -12.52
N TRP A 314 -0.06 -6.35 -12.11
CA TRP A 314 1.04 -5.69 -12.80
C TRP A 314 1.39 -6.39 -14.13
N TRP A 315 1.41 -7.72 -14.13
CA TRP A 315 1.75 -8.51 -15.33
C TRP A 315 0.70 -8.38 -16.43
N TRP A 316 -0.56 -8.09 -16.08
CA TRP A 316 -1.59 -7.84 -17.08
C TRP A 316 -1.22 -6.68 -18.02
N TYR A 317 -0.68 -5.58 -17.49
CA TYR A 317 -0.24 -4.44 -18.31
C TYR A 317 0.95 -4.80 -19.20
N GLU A 318 1.89 -5.62 -18.72
CA GLU A 318 3.02 -6.11 -19.52
C GLU A 318 2.56 -7.01 -20.68
N ILE A 319 1.56 -7.87 -20.44
CA ILE A 319 0.97 -8.72 -21.48
C ILE A 319 0.28 -7.86 -22.55
N ILE A 320 -0.48 -6.85 -22.14
CA ILE A 320 -1.19 -5.95 -23.05
C ILE A 320 -0.20 -5.09 -23.85
N LEU A 321 0.88 -4.64 -23.23
CA LEU A 321 2.00 -3.99 -23.90
C LEU A 321 2.61 -4.89 -24.97
N PHE A 322 2.90 -6.15 -24.64
CA PHE A 322 3.40 -7.12 -25.60
C PHE A 322 2.43 -7.34 -26.77
N LEU A 323 1.13 -7.50 -26.48
CA LEU A 323 0.09 -7.65 -27.52
C LEU A 323 0.00 -6.42 -28.44
N SER A 324 0.24 -5.20 -27.92
CA SER A 324 0.27 -4.00 -28.74
C SER A 324 1.41 -4.00 -29.76
N GLY A 325 2.53 -4.67 -29.44
CA GLY A 325 3.65 -4.87 -30.36
C GLY A 325 3.37 -5.89 -31.47
N LEU A 326 2.23 -6.59 -31.43
CA LEU A 326 1.78 -7.50 -32.49
C LEU A 326 0.77 -6.84 -33.44
N LEU A 327 0.36 -5.59 -33.17
CA LEU A 327 -0.54 -4.83 -34.03
C LEU A 327 0.18 -4.26 -35.25
N PRO A 328 -0.57 -3.86 -36.30
CA PRO A 328 0.00 -3.05 -37.38
C PRO A 328 0.63 -1.77 -36.81
N ASN A 329 1.80 -1.37 -37.31
CA ASN A 329 2.61 -0.26 -36.79
C ASN A 329 3.02 -0.46 -35.32
N PRO A 330 3.84 -1.49 -35.02
CA PRO A 330 4.18 -1.86 -33.65
C PRO A 330 4.93 -0.76 -32.90
N GLU A 331 5.76 0.03 -33.59
CA GLU A 331 6.52 1.13 -32.96
C GLU A 331 5.58 2.18 -32.35
N SER A 332 4.64 2.71 -33.12
CA SER A 332 3.68 3.72 -32.63
C SER A 332 2.68 3.14 -31.62
N CYS A 333 2.27 1.88 -31.78
CA CYS A 333 1.39 1.20 -30.81
C CYS A 333 2.06 1.01 -29.45
N VAL A 334 3.31 0.54 -29.44
CA VAL A 334 4.10 0.34 -28.22
C VAL A 334 4.41 1.68 -27.55
N ALA A 335 4.76 2.71 -28.33
CA ALA A 335 4.98 4.06 -27.81
C ALA A 335 3.70 4.66 -27.17
N ALA A 336 2.57 4.56 -27.87
CA ALA A 336 1.27 5.00 -27.35
C ALA A 336 0.86 4.23 -26.08
N MET A 337 1.07 2.91 -26.07
CA MET A 337 0.80 2.07 -24.91
C MET A 337 1.65 2.49 -23.71
N GLY A 338 2.94 2.74 -23.91
CA GLY A 338 3.83 3.22 -22.84
C GLY A 338 3.33 4.52 -22.20
N ILE A 339 2.93 5.50 -23.03
CA ILE A 339 2.36 6.78 -22.53
C ILE A 339 1.05 6.54 -21.79
N LEU A 340 0.17 5.69 -22.29
CA LEU A 340 -1.11 5.39 -21.66
C LEU A 340 -0.96 4.59 -20.36
N ILE A 341 -0.02 3.63 -20.27
CA ILE A 341 0.30 2.92 -19.04
C ILE A 341 0.79 3.90 -17.96
N GLN A 342 1.68 4.82 -18.31
CA GLN A 342 2.12 5.88 -17.39
C GLN A 342 0.96 6.80 -16.96
N THR A 343 0.05 7.09 -17.88
CA THR A 343 -1.17 7.86 -17.61
C THR A 343 -2.07 7.13 -16.61
N THR A 344 -2.35 5.84 -16.84
CA THR A 344 -3.13 5.01 -15.91
C THR A 344 -2.46 4.89 -14.55
N GLY A 345 -1.14 4.72 -14.49
CA GLY A 345 -0.40 4.67 -13.22
C GLY A 345 -0.52 5.97 -12.43
N THR A 346 -0.52 7.12 -13.11
CA THR A 346 -0.68 8.43 -12.48
C THR A 346 -2.08 8.62 -11.91
N VAL A 347 -3.11 8.26 -12.68
CA VAL A 347 -4.52 8.30 -12.25
C VAL A 347 -4.77 7.33 -11.09
N TYR A 348 -4.18 6.13 -11.14
CA TYR A 348 -4.35 5.08 -10.14
C TYR A 348 -3.83 5.46 -8.74
N VAL A 349 -2.99 6.50 -8.61
CA VAL A 349 -2.46 6.95 -7.31
C VAL A 349 -3.57 7.23 -6.31
N PHE A 350 -4.63 7.94 -6.72
CA PHE A 350 -5.69 8.31 -5.80
C PHE A 350 -6.54 7.09 -5.38
N PRO A 351 -7.07 6.25 -6.30
CA PRO A 351 -7.75 5.01 -5.96
C PRO A 351 -6.93 4.09 -5.06
N PHE A 352 -5.63 3.92 -5.36
CA PHE A 352 -4.73 3.13 -4.54
C PHE A 352 -4.62 3.68 -3.12
N SER A 353 -4.43 4.99 -2.98
CA SER A 353 -4.29 5.64 -1.67
C SER A 353 -5.58 5.60 -0.86
N LEU A 354 -6.72 5.75 -1.53
CA LEU A 354 -8.04 5.57 -0.93
C LEU A 354 -8.28 4.12 -0.51
N GLY A 355 -7.90 3.14 -1.32
CA GLY A 355 -7.97 1.71 -0.98
C GLY A 355 -7.13 1.37 0.26
N LEU A 356 -5.93 1.94 0.40
CA LEU A 356 -5.12 1.80 1.61
C LEU A 356 -5.77 2.45 2.84
N SER A 357 -6.40 3.61 2.66
CA SER A 357 -7.16 4.30 3.71
C SER A 357 -8.35 3.46 4.18
N ILE A 358 -9.12 2.90 3.25
CA ILE A 358 -10.24 2.00 3.54
C ILE A 358 -9.74 0.73 4.25
N SER A 359 -8.66 0.10 3.76
CA SER A 359 -8.06 -1.08 4.41
C SER A 359 -7.71 -0.79 5.86
N GLN A 360 -7.11 0.37 6.12
CA GLN A 360 -6.76 0.81 7.46
C GLN A 360 -8.00 1.01 8.34
N ARG A 361 -8.98 1.82 7.89
CA ARG A 361 -10.20 2.10 8.66
C ARG A 361 -11.01 0.83 8.94
N VAL A 362 -11.24 0.01 7.91
CA VAL A 362 -11.94 -1.28 8.04
C VAL A 362 -11.22 -2.20 9.02
N GLY A 363 -9.90 -2.34 8.88
CA GLY A 363 -9.11 -3.18 9.79
C GLY A 363 -9.14 -2.68 11.23
N HIS A 364 -9.03 -1.36 11.45
CA HIS A 364 -9.13 -0.74 12.78
C HIS A 364 -10.48 -1.00 13.44
N GLU A 365 -11.58 -0.70 12.74
CA GLU A 365 -12.93 -0.85 13.29
C GLU A 365 -13.30 -2.33 13.49
N LEU A 366 -12.89 -3.24 12.59
CA LEU A 366 -13.07 -4.69 12.82
C LEU A 366 -12.27 -5.20 14.02
N GLY A 367 -11.02 -4.74 14.18
CA GLY A 367 -10.19 -5.06 15.34
C GLY A 367 -10.76 -4.52 16.66
N ALA A 368 -11.43 -3.37 16.61
CA ALA A 368 -12.11 -2.75 17.75
C ALA A 368 -13.53 -3.30 17.99
N ALA A 369 -13.96 -4.33 17.25
CA ALA A 369 -15.30 -4.92 17.32
C ALA A 369 -16.45 -3.95 16.97
N HIS A 370 -16.21 -3.01 16.05
CA HIS A 370 -17.20 -2.07 15.51
C HIS A 370 -17.57 -2.37 14.05
N PRO A 371 -18.32 -3.46 13.78
CA PRO A 371 -18.62 -3.90 12.41
C PRO A 371 -19.42 -2.88 11.58
N ALA A 372 -20.32 -2.12 12.20
CA ALA A 372 -21.10 -1.09 11.51
C ALA A 372 -20.22 0.06 10.99
N ARG A 373 -19.21 0.48 11.76
CA ARG A 373 -18.25 1.50 11.33
C ARG A 373 -17.31 1.00 10.24
N ALA A 374 -16.88 -0.26 10.32
CA ALA A 374 -16.12 -0.90 9.24
C ALA A 374 -16.91 -0.90 7.93
N GLN A 375 -18.20 -1.26 7.99
CA GLN A 375 -19.09 -1.20 6.84
C GLN A 375 -19.21 0.23 6.30
N LEU A 376 -19.47 1.22 7.17
CA LEU A 376 -19.59 2.63 6.78
C LEU A 376 -18.34 3.14 6.05
N ALA A 377 -17.15 2.88 6.60
CA ALA A 377 -15.86 3.25 6.00
C ALA A 377 -15.69 2.70 4.58
N ALA A 378 -16.04 1.43 4.37
CA ALA A 378 -15.93 0.80 3.06
C ALA A 378 -16.90 1.43 2.05
N MET A 379 -18.12 1.76 2.46
CA MET A 379 -19.13 2.33 1.57
C MET A 379 -18.86 3.78 1.19
N ILE A 380 -18.51 4.62 2.17
CA ILE A 380 -18.13 6.02 1.91
C ILE A 380 -16.89 6.05 1.00
N GLY A 381 -15.91 5.19 1.25
CA GLY A 381 -14.75 5.02 0.39
C GLY A 381 -15.10 4.66 -1.06
N ILE A 382 -16.03 3.72 -1.27
CA ILE A 382 -16.49 3.36 -2.62
C ILE A 382 -17.21 4.52 -3.31
N LEU A 383 -18.05 5.27 -2.60
CA LEU A 383 -18.73 6.45 -3.17
C LEU A 383 -17.74 7.53 -3.63
N ILE A 384 -16.72 7.82 -2.82
CA ILE A 384 -15.63 8.74 -3.19
C ILE A 384 -14.94 8.23 -4.46
N ALA A 385 -14.67 6.92 -4.54
CA ALA A 385 -14.01 6.31 -5.68
C ALA A 385 -14.85 6.36 -6.97
N VAL A 386 -16.17 6.18 -6.88
CA VAL A 386 -17.10 6.36 -8.02
C VAL A 386 -17.06 7.81 -8.51
N GLY A 387 -17.18 8.78 -7.61
CA GLY A 387 -17.10 10.20 -7.96
C GLY A 387 -15.76 10.58 -8.61
N TYR A 388 -14.66 10.02 -8.09
CA TYR A 388 -13.33 10.16 -8.70
C TYR A 388 -13.27 9.57 -10.11
N GLY A 389 -13.72 8.33 -10.30
CA GLY A 389 -13.73 7.66 -11.60
C GLY A 389 -14.52 8.43 -12.66
N ILE A 390 -15.70 8.96 -12.30
CA ILE A 390 -16.51 9.82 -13.19
C ILE A 390 -15.76 11.10 -13.55
N SER A 391 -15.09 11.73 -12.57
CA SER A 391 -14.31 12.95 -12.79
C SER A 391 -13.15 12.71 -13.76
N VAL A 392 -12.42 11.60 -13.57
CA VAL A 392 -11.32 11.19 -14.46
C VAL A 392 -11.83 10.88 -15.86
N PHE A 393 -12.98 10.20 -15.99
CA PHE A 393 -13.60 9.97 -17.29
C PHE A 393 -13.88 11.29 -18.01
N GLY A 394 -14.51 12.26 -17.33
CA GLY A 394 -14.76 13.59 -17.90
C GLY A 394 -13.47 14.29 -18.35
N LEU A 395 -12.44 14.30 -17.50
CA LEU A 395 -11.13 14.88 -17.84
C LEU A 395 -10.46 14.18 -19.04
N SER A 396 -10.53 12.85 -19.10
CA SER A 396 -9.95 12.06 -20.20
C SER A 396 -10.58 12.39 -21.54
N VAL A 397 -11.89 12.68 -21.56
CA VAL A 397 -12.62 13.07 -22.77
C VAL A 397 -12.22 14.49 -23.20
N VAL A 398 -12.16 15.43 -22.27
CA VAL A 398 -11.82 16.83 -22.54
C VAL A 398 -10.36 16.98 -22.98
N LEU A 399 -9.44 16.27 -22.34
CA LEU A 399 -8.00 16.41 -22.57
C LEU A 399 -7.45 15.49 -23.67
N ARG A 400 -8.29 14.68 -24.33
CA ARG A 400 -7.86 13.64 -25.30
C ARG A 400 -6.86 14.11 -26.37
N TYR A 401 -6.99 15.35 -26.85
CA TYR A 401 -6.10 15.89 -27.89
C TYR A 401 -4.88 16.66 -27.35
N LEU A 402 -4.88 17.02 -26.07
CA LEU A 402 -3.81 17.79 -25.43
C LEU A 402 -2.85 16.89 -24.67
N TRP A 403 -3.35 15.82 -24.06
CA TRP A 403 -2.57 14.97 -23.17
C TRP A 403 -1.33 14.35 -23.83
N GLY A 404 -1.50 13.74 -25.01
CA GLY A 404 -0.40 13.10 -25.73
C GLY A 404 0.72 14.09 -26.13
N LYS A 405 0.39 15.37 -26.34
CA LYS A 405 1.34 16.41 -26.75
C LYS A 405 2.34 16.77 -25.65
N LEU A 406 2.09 16.38 -24.40
CA LEU A 406 3.04 16.51 -23.30
C LEU A 406 4.20 15.52 -23.41
N TYR A 407 4.04 14.43 -24.18
CA TYR A 407 4.99 13.33 -24.25
C TYR A 407 5.68 13.22 -25.62
N THR A 408 4.97 13.50 -26.71
CA THR A 408 5.50 13.33 -28.07
C THR A 408 4.89 14.29 -29.07
N THR A 409 5.61 14.51 -30.16
CA THR A 409 5.16 15.26 -31.34
C THR A 409 4.80 14.35 -32.51
N GLU A 410 4.98 13.02 -32.38
CA GLU A 410 4.68 12.05 -33.43
C GLU A 410 3.17 11.88 -33.64
N THR A 411 2.67 12.25 -34.81
CA THR A 411 1.24 12.28 -35.12
C THR A 411 0.55 10.93 -34.97
N GLN A 412 1.18 9.84 -35.43
CA GLN A 412 0.62 8.49 -35.34
C GLN A 412 0.37 8.07 -33.87
N VAL A 413 1.29 8.40 -32.97
CA VAL A 413 1.15 8.14 -31.53
C VAL A 413 0.07 9.02 -30.90
N LEU A 414 0.01 10.30 -31.29
CA LEU A 414 -1.02 11.24 -30.82
C LEU A 414 -2.43 10.82 -31.22
N ASP A 415 -2.61 10.31 -32.44
CA ASP A 415 -3.90 9.81 -32.93
C ASP A 415 -4.35 8.58 -32.13
N LEU A 416 -3.45 7.64 -31.87
CA LEU A 416 -3.73 6.48 -31.02
C LEU A 416 -4.15 6.89 -29.61
N ILE A 417 -3.37 7.76 -28.95
CA ILE A 417 -3.66 8.26 -27.59
C ILE A 417 -5.01 8.97 -27.56
N SER A 418 -5.27 9.91 -28.47
CA SER A 418 -6.49 10.71 -28.44
C SER A 418 -7.75 9.88 -28.71
N SER A 419 -7.63 8.79 -29.45
CA SER A 419 -8.73 7.86 -29.70
C SER A 419 -9.03 6.95 -28.52
N VAL A 420 -8.00 6.61 -27.72
CA VAL A 420 -8.10 5.64 -26.61
C VAL A 420 -8.27 6.30 -25.25
N LEU A 421 -7.81 7.53 -25.04
CA LEU A 421 -7.88 8.19 -23.73
C LEU A 421 -9.30 8.21 -23.12
N PRO A 422 -10.39 8.44 -23.89
CA PRO A 422 -11.75 8.28 -23.38
C PRO A 422 -12.10 6.86 -22.92
N ILE A 423 -11.58 5.83 -23.60
CA ILE A 423 -11.78 4.41 -23.26
C ILE A 423 -11.06 4.10 -21.93
N VAL A 424 -9.85 4.65 -21.75
CA VAL A 424 -9.12 4.56 -20.47
C VAL A 424 -9.93 5.21 -19.36
N GLY A 425 -10.43 6.43 -19.56
CA GLY A 425 -11.27 7.08 -18.56
C GLY A 425 -12.54 6.29 -18.24
N LEU A 426 -13.14 5.64 -19.23
CA LEU A 426 -14.31 4.76 -19.00
C LEU A 426 -13.93 3.56 -18.13
N ALA A 427 -12.75 2.98 -18.35
CA ALA A 427 -12.23 1.90 -17.50
C ALA A 427 -12.01 2.36 -16.04
N GLU A 428 -11.66 3.64 -15.83
CA GLU A 428 -11.45 4.21 -14.50
C GLU A 428 -12.72 4.31 -13.64
N ILE A 429 -13.90 4.40 -14.28
CA ILE A 429 -15.19 4.31 -13.57
C ILE A 429 -15.33 2.95 -12.86
N GLY A 430 -14.78 1.88 -13.45
CA GLY A 430 -14.73 0.56 -12.83
C GLY A 430 -13.53 0.37 -11.89
N ASN A 431 -12.35 0.83 -12.32
CA ASN A 431 -11.08 0.65 -11.61
C ASN A 431 -11.08 1.31 -10.23
N ALA A 432 -11.56 2.55 -10.13
CA ALA A 432 -11.49 3.28 -8.87
C ALA A 432 -12.34 2.64 -7.77
N PRO A 433 -13.65 2.36 -7.98
CA PRO A 433 -14.48 1.62 -7.02
C PRO A 433 -13.96 0.22 -6.72
N GLN A 434 -13.45 -0.50 -7.73
CA GLN A 434 -12.88 -1.82 -7.55
C GLN A 434 -11.64 -1.80 -6.64
N THR A 435 -10.75 -0.83 -6.82
CA THR A 435 -9.57 -0.63 -5.98
C THR A 435 -9.96 -0.25 -4.54
N ALA A 436 -10.95 0.62 -4.38
CA ALA A 436 -11.51 0.97 -3.07
C ALA A 436 -12.11 -0.26 -2.35
N ALA A 437 -12.91 -1.05 -3.06
CA ALA A 437 -13.51 -2.27 -2.53
C ALA A 437 -12.45 -3.35 -2.20
N CYS A 438 -11.36 -3.43 -2.97
CA CYS A 438 -10.20 -4.25 -2.65
C CYS A 438 -9.56 -3.82 -1.30
N GLY A 439 -9.54 -2.52 -1.01
CA GLY A 439 -9.18 -1.99 0.30
C GLY A 439 -10.03 -2.59 1.42
N GLY A 440 -11.35 -2.65 1.25
CA GLY A 440 -12.27 -3.27 2.21
C GLY A 440 -12.04 -4.78 2.39
N LEU A 441 -11.76 -5.53 1.33
CA LEU A 441 -11.38 -6.95 1.42
C LEU A 441 -10.03 -7.14 2.13
N THR A 442 -9.08 -6.26 1.88
CA THR A 442 -7.75 -6.28 2.51
C THR A 442 -7.88 -6.01 4.00
N GLY A 443 -8.63 -4.97 4.41
CA GLY A 443 -8.90 -4.66 5.82
C GLY A 443 -9.67 -5.75 6.57
N SER A 444 -10.54 -6.51 5.87
CA SER A 444 -11.24 -7.69 6.41
C SER A 444 -10.44 -9.00 6.31
N ALA A 445 -9.15 -8.93 5.95
CA ALA A 445 -8.25 -10.08 5.84
C ALA A 445 -8.72 -11.17 4.85
N ARG A 446 -9.25 -10.78 3.69
CA ARG A 446 -9.78 -11.70 2.64
C ARG A 446 -9.05 -11.60 1.28
N PRO A 447 -7.70 -11.61 1.20
CA PRO A 447 -6.98 -11.49 -0.07
C PRO A 447 -7.25 -12.67 -1.03
N LYS A 448 -7.62 -13.85 -0.50
CA LYS A 448 -8.01 -15.01 -1.34
C LYS A 448 -9.25 -14.75 -2.20
N VAL A 449 -10.18 -13.92 -1.73
CA VAL A 449 -11.37 -13.57 -2.50
C VAL A 449 -10.97 -12.57 -3.59
N GLY A 450 -10.17 -11.55 -3.22
CA GLY A 450 -9.62 -10.57 -4.15
C GLY A 450 -8.85 -11.20 -5.32
N VAL A 451 -7.94 -12.14 -5.05
CA VAL A 451 -7.17 -12.80 -6.12
C VAL A 451 -8.05 -13.63 -7.06
N ARG A 452 -9.09 -14.32 -6.54
CA ARG A 452 -10.02 -15.09 -7.38
C ARG A 452 -10.81 -14.18 -8.32
N ILE A 453 -11.31 -13.06 -7.80
CA ILE A 453 -12.02 -12.06 -8.58
C ILE A 453 -11.09 -11.45 -9.64
N ASN A 454 -9.85 -11.11 -9.26
CA ASN A 454 -8.87 -10.53 -10.17
C ASN A 454 -8.53 -11.47 -11.34
N ILE A 455 -8.25 -12.76 -11.05
CA ILE A 455 -8.02 -13.78 -12.09
C ILE A 455 -9.24 -13.90 -13.02
N ALA A 456 -10.44 -14.01 -12.46
CA ALA A 456 -11.65 -14.13 -13.28
C ALA A 456 -11.86 -12.90 -14.17
N ALA A 457 -11.71 -11.70 -13.63
CA ALA A 457 -11.96 -10.47 -14.36
C ALA A 457 -10.88 -10.15 -15.40
N PHE A 458 -9.60 -10.14 -15.02
CA PHE A 458 -8.53 -9.68 -15.91
C PHE A 458 -8.06 -10.78 -16.87
N TYR A 459 -8.03 -12.04 -16.44
CA TYR A 459 -7.46 -13.12 -17.24
C TYR A 459 -8.51 -13.97 -17.96
N LEU A 460 -9.68 -14.21 -17.36
CA LEU A 460 -10.75 -15.00 -18.00
C LEU A 460 -11.73 -14.16 -18.80
N VAL A 461 -11.86 -12.86 -18.51
CA VAL A 461 -12.73 -11.94 -19.26
C VAL A 461 -11.88 -10.93 -20.05
N GLY A 462 -11.04 -10.16 -19.35
CA GLY A 462 -10.26 -9.05 -19.90
C GLY A 462 -9.36 -9.45 -21.07
N LEU A 463 -8.39 -10.33 -20.83
CA LEU A 463 -7.43 -10.76 -21.86
C LEU A 463 -8.12 -11.38 -23.09
N PRO A 464 -9.08 -12.31 -22.97
CA PRO A 464 -9.84 -12.81 -24.12
C PRO A 464 -10.57 -11.69 -24.87
N CYS A 465 -11.23 -10.76 -24.16
CA CYS A 465 -11.90 -9.63 -24.80
C CYS A 465 -10.90 -8.73 -25.54
N SER A 466 -9.77 -8.38 -24.93
CA SER A 466 -8.69 -7.60 -25.56
C SER A 466 -8.21 -8.28 -26.85
N ALA A 467 -7.93 -9.59 -26.80
CA ALA A 467 -7.46 -10.33 -27.97
C ALA A 467 -8.53 -10.42 -29.08
N VAL A 468 -9.78 -10.69 -28.72
CA VAL A 468 -10.89 -10.78 -29.69
C VAL A 468 -11.17 -9.43 -30.34
N PHE A 469 -11.26 -8.35 -29.55
CA PHE A 469 -11.53 -7.02 -30.08
C PHE A 469 -10.37 -6.51 -30.95
N ALA A 470 -9.13 -6.67 -30.49
CA ALA A 470 -7.96 -6.19 -31.21
C ALA A 470 -7.74 -6.94 -32.53
N PHE A 471 -7.71 -8.28 -32.51
CA PHE A 471 -7.28 -9.10 -33.64
C PHE A 471 -8.43 -9.68 -34.46
N LYS A 472 -9.46 -10.22 -33.82
CA LYS A 472 -10.57 -10.88 -34.54
C LYS A 472 -11.59 -9.89 -35.10
N LEU A 473 -11.98 -8.89 -34.30
CA LEU A 473 -12.86 -7.80 -34.74
C LEU A 473 -12.12 -6.65 -35.42
N LYS A 474 -10.79 -6.74 -35.52
CA LYS A 474 -9.92 -5.76 -36.19
C LYS A 474 -10.07 -4.33 -35.67
N GLN A 475 -10.42 -4.16 -34.39
CA GLN A 475 -10.44 -2.83 -33.73
C GLN A 475 -9.03 -2.37 -33.32
N GLY A 476 -8.00 -3.21 -33.54
CA GLY A 476 -6.60 -2.86 -33.36
C GLY A 476 -6.30 -2.38 -31.94
N PHE A 477 -5.66 -1.22 -31.84
CA PHE A 477 -5.21 -0.64 -30.58
C PHE A 477 -6.37 -0.33 -29.62
N GLN A 478 -7.49 0.20 -30.12
CA GLN A 478 -8.68 0.46 -29.30
C GLN A 478 -9.26 -0.82 -28.70
N GLY A 479 -9.23 -1.92 -29.46
CA GLY A 479 -9.73 -3.22 -29.03
C GLY A 479 -9.01 -3.74 -27.78
N LEU A 480 -7.70 -3.50 -27.65
CA LEU A 480 -6.93 -3.89 -26.46
C LEU A 480 -7.49 -3.22 -25.19
N TRP A 481 -7.78 -1.91 -25.28
CA TRP A 481 -8.29 -1.09 -24.18
C TRP A 481 -9.78 -1.34 -23.89
N MET A 482 -10.57 -1.70 -24.90
CA MET A 482 -11.95 -2.17 -24.67
C MET A 482 -11.99 -3.44 -23.83
N GLY A 483 -10.99 -4.32 -23.96
CA GLY A 483 -10.85 -5.46 -23.05
C GLY A 483 -10.49 -5.06 -21.60
N LEU A 484 -9.77 -3.95 -21.39
CA LEU A 484 -9.60 -3.37 -20.05
C LEU A 484 -10.93 -2.92 -19.46
N VAL A 485 -11.77 -2.24 -20.24
CA VAL A 485 -13.12 -1.83 -19.79
C VAL A 485 -13.94 -3.06 -19.38
N ALA A 486 -13.90 -4.13 -20.16
CA ALA A 486 -14.58 -5.38 -19.83
C ALA A 486 -14.04 -6.02 -18.53
N ALA A 487 -12.71 -6.05 -18.36
CA ALA A 487 -12.08 -6.52 -17.13
C ALA A 487 -12.54 -5.70 -15.91
N GLN A 488 -12.49 -4.38 -16.00
CA GLN A 488 -12.81 -3.47 -14.91
C GLN A 488 -14.30 -3.54 -14.54
N ALA A 489 -15.20 -3.61 -15.53
CA ALA A 489 -16.63 -3.77 -15.30
C ALA A 489 -16.95 -5.10 -14.58
N ALA A 490 -16.33 -6.20 -15.02
CA ALA A 490 -16.50 -7.52 -14.39
C ALA A 490 -15.93 -7.52 -12.96
N CYS A 491 -14.73 -6.98 -12.78
CA CYS A 491 -14.06 -6.91 -11.48
C CYS A 491 -14.86 -6.08 -10.48
N MET A 492 -15.26 -4.87 -10.87
CA MET A 492 -16.08 -3.98 -10.04
C MET A 492 -17.38 -4.67 -9.61
N SER A 493 -18.09 -5.30 -10.55
CA SER A 493 -19.37 -5.98 -10.26
C SER A 493 -19.21 -7.10 -9.23
N MET A 494 -18.19 -7.96 -9.41
CA MET A 494 -17.90 -9.04 -8.47
C MET A 494 -17.43 -8.52 -7.10
N MET A 495 -16.63 -7.46 -7.07
CA MET A 495 -16.10 -6.87 -5.83
C MET A 495 -17.21 -6.19 -5.01
N LEU A 496 -18.07 -5.42 -5.67
CA LEU A 496 -19.23 -4.78 -5.03
C LEU A 496 -20.24 -5.82 -4.52
N TYR A 497 -20.53 -6.86 -5.31
CA TYR A 497 -21.37 -7.97 -4.87
C TYR A 497 -20.82 -8.65 -3.61
N THR A 498 -19.51 -8.95 -3.61
CA THR A 498 -18.83 -9.57 -2.46
C THR A 498 -18.93 -8.71 -1.21
N LEU A 499 -18.72 -7.40 -1.35
CA LEU A 499 -18.78 -6.48 -0.22
C LEU A 499 -20.23 -6.31 0.28
N ALA A 500 -21.22 -6.29 -0.63
CA ALA A 500 -22.64 -6.20 -0.29
C ALA A 500 -23.12 -7.40 0.53
N ARG A 501 -22.55 -8.58 0.24
CA ARG A 501 -22.88 -9.84 0.91
C ARG A 501 -21.98 -10.12 2.12
N THR A 502 -21.09 -9.20 2.48
CA THR A 502 -20.21 -9.36 3.64
C THR A 502 -21.02 -9.25 4.93
N ASP A 503 -20.97 -10.29 5.75
CA ASP A 503 -21.42 -10.24 7.13
C ASP A 503 -20.32 -9.59 7.99
N TRP A 504 -20.50 -8.29 8.27
CA TRP A 504 -19.53 -7.52 9.03
C TRP A 504 -19.40 -7.98 10.48
N LYS A 505 -20.47 -8.53 11.09
CA LYS A 505 -20.41 -9.08 12.45
C LYS A 505 -19.53 -10.33 12.48
N HIS A 506 -19.70 -11.20 11.48
CA HIS A 506 -18.83 -12.37 11.30
C HIS A 506 -17.36 -11.97 11.09
N GLU A 507 -17.08 -10.97 10.26
CA GLU A 507 -15.70 -10.53 10.02
C GLU A 507 -15.07 -9.88 11.28
N ALA A 508 -15.84 -9.22 12.14
CA ALA A 508 -15.34 -8.71 13.42
C ALA A 508 -14.91 -9.84 14.36
N LYS A 509 -15.70 -10.92 14.46
CA LYS A 509 -15.32 -12.13 15.21
C LYS A 509 -14.06 -12.77 14.63
N ARG A 510 -13.96 -12.86 13.30
CA ARG A 510 -12.78 -13.41 12.62
C ARG A 510 -11.53 -12.54 12.84
N ALA A 511 -11.67 -11.22 12.96
CA ALA A 511 -10.58 -10.32 13.31
C ALA A 511 -10.08 -10.55 14.75
N GLU A 512 -10.98 -10.83 15.69
CA GLU A 512 -10.62 -11.21 17.04
C GLU A 512 -9.86 -12.55 17.06
N GLU A 513 -10.34 -13.56 16.33
CA GLU A 513 -9.67 -14.85 16.16
C GLU A 513 -8.28 -14.69 15.52
N LEU A 514 -8.15 -13.87 14.48
CA LEU A 514 -6.88 -13.62 13.79
C LEU A 514 -5.85 -13.01 14.75
N THR A 515 -6.25 -12.01 15.52
CA THR A 515 -5.35 -11.32 16.44
C THR A 515 -5.10 -12.10 17.74
N THR A 516 -6.03 -12.96 18.17
CA THR A 516 -5.82 -13.87 19.32
C THR A 516 -5.01 -15.10 18.93
N ALA A 517 -5.16 -15.66 17.73
CA ALA A 517 -4.41 -16.84 17.30
C ALA A 517 -2.91 -16.56 17.21
N VAL A 518 -2.54 -15.32 16.88
CA VAL A 518 -1.16 -14.85 16.99
C VAL A 518 -0.76 -14.73 18.48
N GLY A 519 -1.62 -14.24 19.38
CA GLY A 519 -1.31 -14.13 20.82
C GLY A 519 -1.30 -15.44 21.64
N LYS A 520 -2.25 -16.36 21.41
CA LYS A 520 -2.52 -17.55 22.25
C LYS A 520 -1.53 -18.69 22.05
N ARG A 521 -0.90 -18.83 20.87
CA ARG A 521 0.18 -19.83 20.65
C ARG A 521 1.53 -19.40 21.26
N MET A 522 1.53 -18.35 22.08
CA MET A 522 2.75 -17.71 22.58
C MET A 522 2.77 -17.55 24.10
N ILE A 523 1.84 -18.15 24.83
CA ILE A 523 2.08 -18.46 26.24
C ILE A 523 3.16 -19.55 26.23
N PRO A 524 4.35 -19.36 26.85
CA PRO A 524 5.30 -20.45 26.97
C PRO A 524 4.60 -21.62 27.66
N LEU A 525 4.78 -22.84 27.15
CA LEU A 525 4.19 -24.05 27.76
C LEU A 525 4.53 -24.15 29.27
N GLU A 526 5.62 -23.51 29.72
CA GLU A 526 6.00 -23.41 31.13
C GLU A 526 4.96 -22.68 32.00
N LEU A 527 4.26 -21.66 31.50
CA LEU A 527 3.22 -20.99 32.29
C LEU A 527 1.94 -21.82 32.43
N THR A 528 1.60 -22.62 31.40
CA THR A 528 0.47 -23.55 31.50
C THR A 528 0.75 -24.70 32.46
N TRP A 529 1.99 -25.20 32.50
CA TRP A 529 2.44 -26.18 33.52
C TRP A 529 2.44 -25.60 34.95
N LEU A 530 2.90 -24.35 35.12
CA LEU A 530 2.88 -23.68 36.43
C LEU A 530 1.47 -23.34 36.92
N LEU A 531 0.56 -22.97 36.01
CA LEU A 531 -0.84 -22.74 36.34
C LEU A 531 -1.58 -24.03 36.67
N ASP A 532 -1.31 -25.14 35.98
CA ASP A 532 -1.84 -26.46 36.34
C ASP A 532 -1.27 -26.95 37.68
N GLN A 533 0.03 -26.76 37.95
CA GLN A 533 0.61 -27.13 39.26
C GLN A 533 0.13 -26.27 40.42
N THR A 534 -0.12 -24.98 40.21
CA THR A 534 -0.68 -24.10 41.25
C THR A 534 -2.17 -24.37 41.50
N LEU A 535 -2.95 -24.74 40.48
CA LEU A 535 -4.33 -25.21 40.65
C LEU A 535 -4.43 -26.58 41.35
N ILE A 536 -3.43 -27.46 41.16
CA ILE A 536 -3.35 -28.74 41.89
C ILE A 536 -2.94 -28.53 43.36
N LEU A 537 -2.11 -27.53 43.66
CA LEU A 537 -1.68 -27.21 45.04
C LEU A 537 -2.71 -26.41 45.85
N ILE A 538 -3.73 -25.81 45.22
CA ILE A 538 -4.82 -25.09 45.91
C ILE A 538 -6.00 -26.02 46.24
N ASN A 539 -6.01 -27.26 45.72
CA ASN A 539 -7.07 -28.25 45.93
C ASN A 539 -6.65 -29.46 46.80
N TYR A 540 -5.55 -29.36 47.55
CA TYR A 540 -5.13 -30.36 48.54
C TYR A 540 -4.92 -29.77 49.92
#